data_AF-A0A3B9W401-F1
#
_entry.id   AF-A0A3B9W401-F1
#
_cell.length_a   1.000
_cell.length_b   1.000
_cell.length_c   1.000
_cell.angle_alpha   90.00
_cell.angle_beta   90.00
_cell.angle_gamma   90.00
#
_symmetry.space_group_name_H-M   'P 1'
#
loop_
_entity.id
_entity.type
_entity.pdbx_description
1 polymer ?
#
loop_
_entity_poly.entity_id
_entity_poly.type
_entity_poly.pdbx_seq_one_letter_code
_entity_poly.pdbx_strand_id
1 'polypeptide(L)' 'MGHAGAIVSGSAGTAQAKKEALEAAGVKVGKTPSETAKLLREVFATL' A
#
# COMPACT_ATOMS: atom_id res chain seq x y z
N MET A 1 12.10 -4.44 9.53
CA MET A 1 12.40 -5.36 8.40
C MET A 1 12.92 -6.65 9.00
N GLY A 2 12.16 -7.75 8.98
CA GLY A 2 12.58 -9.05 9.54
C GLY A 2 12.22 -10.25 8.65
N HIS A 3 11.57 -10.00 7.52
CA HIS A 3 11.26 -11.01 6.51
C HIS A 3 12.37 -11.01 5.46
N ALA A 4 12.87 -12.18 5.04
CA ALA A 4 14.01 -12.30 4.14
C ALA A 4 13.85 -11.48 2.83
N GLY A 5 12.63 -11.40 2.29
CA GLY A 5 12.31 -10.63 1.08
C GLY A 5 12.02 -9.15 1.31
N ALA A 6 12.10 -8.64 2.53
CA ALA A 6 11.90 -7.22 2.82
C ALA A 6 13.20 -6.45 2.52
N ILE A 7 13.52 -6.34 1.22
CA ILE A 7 14.70 -5.65 0.72
C ILE A 7 14.31 -4.67 -0.39
N VAL A 8 14.98 -3.51 -0.40
CA VAL A 8 14.88 -2.55 -1.49
C VAL A 8 16.02 -2.84 -2.46
N SER A 9 15.71 -3.38 -3.64
CA SER A 9 16.66 -3.56 -4.74
C SER A 9 16.23 -2.69 -5.93
N GLY A 10 17.12 -1.82 -6.40
CA GLY A 10 16.80 -0.80 -7.40
C GLY A 10 15.74 0.20 -6.92
N SER A 11 15.13 0.95 -7.85
CA SER A 11 14.11 1.97 -7.55
C SER A 11 12.73 1.38 -7.23
N ALA A 12 12.39 0.22 -7.81
CA ALA A 12 11.07 -0.42 -7.68
C ALA A 12 10.84 -1.14 -6.34
N GLY A 13 11.92 -1.45 -5.60
CA GLY A 13 11.82 -2.19 -4.32
C GLY A 13 11.25 -1.36 -3.17
N THR A 14 11.20 -0.02 -3.30
CA THR A 14 10.77 0.88 -2.24
C THR A 14 9.27 0.76 -1.95
N ALA A 15 8.86 1.04 -0.71
CA ALA A 15 7.45 1.11 -0.36
C ALA A 15 6.71 2.21 -1.15
N GLN A 16 7.41 3.33 -1.43
CA GLN A 16 6.85 4.45 -2.17
C GLN A 16 6.57 4.10 -3.64
N ALA A 17 7.54 3.50 -4.35
CA ALA A 17 7.33 3.10 -5.75
C ALA A 17 6.16 2.11 -5.88
N LYS A 18 6.01 1.17 -4.93
CA LYS A 18 4.87 0.24 -4.90
C LYS A 18 3.55 0.96 -4.65
N LYS A 19 3.54 1.93 -3.73
CA LYS A 19 2.37 2.76 -3.46
C LYS A 19 1.92 3.51 -4.73
N GLU A 20 2.84 4.19 -5.40
CA GLU A 20 2.56 4.96 -6.62
C GLU A 20 2.01 4.06 -7.74
N ALA A 21 2.58 2.86 -7.93
CA ALA A 21 2.10 1.91 -8.91
C ALA A 21 0.68 1.40 -8.63
N LEU A 22 0.35 1.14 -7.36
CA LEU A 22 -0.99 0.71 -6.94
C LEU A 22 -2.02 1.84 -7.10
N GLU A 23 -1.66 3.08 -6.71
CA GLU A 23 -2.52 4.25 -6.89
C GLU A 23 -2.77 4.54 -8.37
N ALA A 24 -1.76 4.41 -9.24
CA ALA A 24 -1.91 4.51 -10.69
C ALA A 24 -2.86 3.44 -11.27
N ALA A 25 -2.97 2.28 -10.62
CA ALA A 25 -3.92 1.22 -10.97
C ALA A 25 -5.32 1.43 -10.36
N GLY A 26 -5.57 2.55 -9.69
CA GLY A 26 -6.86 2.89 -9.06
C GLY A 26 -7.06 2.32 -7.65
N VAL A 27 -6.02 1.74 -7.04
CA VAL A 27 -6.10 1.20 -5.66
C VAL A 27 -5.88 2.33 -4.66
N LYS A 28 -6.75 2.42 -3.64
CA LYS A 28 -6.53 3.32 -2.49
C LYS A 28 -5.47 2.72 -1.56
N VAL A 29 -4.37 3.43 -1.30
CA VAL A 29 -3.26 2.93 -0.47
C VAL A 29 -3.05 3.79 0.78
N GLY A 30 -3.26 3.20 1.96
CA GLY A 30 -3.01 3.83 3.25
C GLY A 30 -1.51 4.02 3.53
N LYS A 31 -1.14 5.12 4.18
CA LYS A 31 0.24 5.39 4.63
C LYS A 31 0.59 4.64 5.92
N THR A 32 -0.43 4.25 6.70
CA THR A 32 -0.28 3.49 7.94
C THR A 32 -1.19 2.26 7.93
N PRO A 33 -0.89 1.22 8.73
CA PRO A 33 -1.79 0.06 8.85
C PRO A 33 -3.21 0.43 9.28
N SER A 34 -3.36 1.43 10.15
CA SER A 34 -4.66 1.92 10.62
C SER A 34 -5.46 2.62 9.51
N GLU A 35 -4.78 3.34 8.60
CA GLU A 35 -5.45 3.93 7.43
C GLU A 35 -6.00 2.86 6.50
N THR A 36 -5.30 1.74 6.30
CA THR A 36 -5.82 0.62 5.52
C THR A 36 -7.15 0.11 6.07
N ALA A 37 -7.27 -0.04 7.39
CA ALA A 37 -8.52 -0.44 8.03
C ALA A 37 -9.64 0.59 7.82
N LYS A 38 -9.32 1.88 7.86
CA LYS A 38 -10.29 2.96 7.58
C LYS A 38 -10.78 2.91 6.12
N LEU A 39 -9.87 2.80 5.16
CA LEU A 39 -10.18 2.71 3.73
C LEU A 39 -11.10 1.53 3.43
N LEU A 40 -10.84 0.37 4.04
CA LEU A 40 -11.70 -0.80 3.91
C LEU A 40 -13.12 -0.53 4.41
N ARG A 41 -13.26 0.08 5.60
CA ARG A 41 -14.58 0.43 6.15
C ARG A 41 -15.34 1.40 5.24
N GLU A 42 -14.66 2.39 4.67
CA GLU A 42 -15.26 3.32 3.72
C GLU A 42 -15.80 2.60 2.48
N VAL A 43 -15.01 1.69 1.89
CA VAL A 43 -15.46 0.88 0.74
C VAL A 43 -16.66 0.02 1.12
N PHE A 44 -16.61 -0.65 2.27
CA PHE A 44 -17.67 -1.54 2.73
C PHE A 44 -18.98 -0.81 3.03
N ALA A 45 -18.93 0.43 3.50
CA ALA A 45 -20.11 1.27 3.74
C ALA A 45 -20.81 1.72 2.44
N THR A 46 -20.14 1.60 1.30
CA THR A 46 -20.66 1.96 -0.04
C THR A 46 -21.06 0.76 -0.90
N LEU A 47 -20.98 -0.46 -0.35
CA LEU A 47 -21.53 -1.68 -0.95
C LEU A 47 -23.02 -1.82 -0.62
#